data_AF-A0A0B5A1B5-F1
#
_entry.id   AF-A0A0B5A1B5-F1
#
_cell.length_a   1.000
_cell.length_b   1.000
_cell.length_c   1.000
_cell.angle_alpha   90.00
_cell.angle_beta   90.00
_cell.angle_gamma   90.00
#
_symmetry.space_group_name_H-M   'P 1'
#
loop_
_entity.id
_entity.type
_entity.pdbx_description
1 polymer ?
#
loop_
_entity_poly.entity_id
_entity_poly.type
_entity_poly.pdbx_seq_one_letter_code
_entity_poly.pdbx_strand_id
1 'polypeptide(L)' 'MVVRIRLTRFGCRNRPFYRVMAADSRWLRDGKHLEVLGYYNPLPDVGLHSCFVARSRKKKSGEAQSS' A
#
# COMPACT_ATOMS: atom_id res chain seq x y z
N MET A 1 2.52 -19.91 -14.24
CA MET A 1 2.47 -18.82 -13.23
C MET A 1 3.32 -17.68 -13.77
N VAL A 2 2.90 -16.42 -13.62
CA VAL A 2 3.62 -15.28 -14.21
C VAL A 2 3.62 -14.14 -13.22
N VAL A 3 4.82 -13.77 -12.77
CA VAL A 3 5.04 -12.63 -11.90
C VAL A 3 5.07 -11.36 -12.75
N ARG A 4 4.32 -10.34 -12.32
CA ARG A 4 4.27 -9.03 -12.96
C ARG A 4 4.63 -7.97 -11.94
N ILE A 5 5.34 -6.95 -12.39
CA ILE A 5 5.54 -5.73 -11.61
C ILE A 5 4.29 -4.87 -11.77
N ARG A 6 3.70 -4.47 -10.64
CA ARG A 6 2.44 -3.72 -10.60
C ARG A 6 2.58 -2.52 -9.68
N LEU A 7 1.76 -1.50 -9.95
CA LEU A 7 1.65 -0.32 -9.11
C LEU A 7 0.36 -0.40 -8.28
N THR A 8 0.50 -0.29 -6.97
CA THR A 8 -0.65 -0.19 -6.06
C THR A 8 -0.85 1.23 -5.62
N ARG A 9 -2.10 1.68 -5.65
CA ARG A 9 -2.45 3.08 -5.42
C ARG A 9 -2.78 3.28 -3.95
N PHE A 10 -1.97 4.12 -3.32
CA PHE A 10 -2.18 4.69 -2.01
C PHE A 10 -2.39 6.20 -2.13
N GLY A 11 -2.68 6.84 -1.00
CA GLY A 11 -2.96 8.27 -0.95
C GLY A 11 -4.44 8.58 -1.18
N CYS A 12 -4.69 9.80 -1.64
CA CYS A 12 -6.02 10.39 -1.61
C CYS A 12 -6.50 10.81 -3.00
N ARG A 13 -7.75 11.25 -3.06
CA ARG A 13 -8.28 11.84 -4.30
C ARG A 13 -7.38 13.01 -4.72
N ASN A 14 -6.99 13.02 -5.99
CA ASN A 14 -6.05 13.98 -6.60
C ASN A 14 -4.61 13.99 -6.02
N ARG A 15 -4.24 13.05 -5.15
CA ARG A 15 -2.86 12.87 -4.65
C ARG A 15 -2.51 11.38 -4.60
N PRO A 16 -2.21 10.76 -5.75
CA PRO A 16 -1.88 9.35 -5.80
C PRO A 16 -0.42 9.11 -5.40
N PHE A 17 -0.20 8.13 -4.53
CA PHE A 17 1.10 7.59 -4.19
C PHE A 17 1.16 6.13 -4.63
N TYR A 18 2.22 5.70 -5.28
CA TYR A 18 2.30 4.34 -5.80
C TYR A 18 3.41 3.55 -5.13
N ARG A 19 3.12 2.29 -4.80
CA ARG A 19 4.17 1.31 -4.45
C ARG A 19 4.40 0.42 -5.65
N VAL A 20 5.67 0.19 -5.96
CA VAL A 20 6.10 -0.76 -6.99
C VAL A 20 6.20 -2.13 -6.32
N MET A 21 5.38 -3.07 -6.73
CA MET A 21 5.30 -4.41 -6.11
C MET A 21 5.40 -5.51 -7.16
N ALA A 22 6.09 -6.59 -6.81
CA ALA A 22 6.09 -7.81 -7.60
C ALA A 22 4.97 -8.73 -7.10
N ALA A 23 4.05 -9.10 -7.99
CA ALA A 23 2.92 -9.95 -7.65
C ALA A 23 2.57 -10.91 -8.79
N ASP A 24 2.01 -12.05 -8.44
CA ASP A 24 1.42 -12.94 -9.43
C ASP A 24 0.22 -12.27 -10.12
N SER A 25 0.05 -12.58 -11.40
CA SER A 25 -0.99 -11.98 -12.26
C SER A 25 -2.42 -12.21 -11.78
N ARG A 26 -2.66 -13.29 -11.02
CA ARG A 26 -3.98 -13.71 -10.52
C ARG A 26 -4.48 -12.91 -9.32
N TRP A 27 -3.59 -12.20 -8.62
CA TRP A 27 -3.96 -11.49 -7.38
C TRP A 27 -4.57 -10.11 -7.66
N LEU A 28 -5.41 -9.66 -6.73
CA LEU A 28 -6.00 -8.32 -6.79
C LEU A 28 -4.91 -7.25 -6.60
N ARG A 29 -5.17 -6.03 -7.09
CA ARG A 29 -4.20 -4.93 -7.10
C ARG A 29 -3.64 -4.65 -5.70
N ASP A 30 -4.49 -4.39 -4.72
CA ASP A 30 -4.09 -3.97 -3.37
C ASP A 30 -4.03 -5.16 -2.37
N GLY A 31 -3.91 -6.39 -2.90
CA GLY A 31 -3.94 -7.64 -2.14
C GLY A 31 -2.56 -8.19 -1.78
N LYS A 32 -2.47 -9.53 -1.76
CA LYS A 32 -1.22 -10.25 -1.50
C LYS A 32 -0.21 -9.92 -2.61
N HIS A 33 1.04 -9.70 -2.22
CA HIS A 33 2.19 -9.50 -3.10
C HIS A 33 3.36 -10.32 -2.56
N LEU A 34 4.36 -10.56 -3.41
CA LEU A 34 5.58 -11.25 -3.03
C LEU A 34 6.48 -10.30 -2.24
N GLU A 35 6.82 -9.16 -2.86
CA GLU A 35 7.73 -8.16 -2.31
C GLU A 35 7.43 -6.74 -2.82
N VAL A 36 7.80 -5.74 -2.03
CA VAL A 36 7.75 -4.31 -2.38
C VAL A 36 9.13 -3.88 -2.88
N LEU A 37 9.23 -3.57 -4.17
CA LEU A 37 10.48 -3.15 -4.81
C LEU A 37 10.81 -1.69 -4.51
N GLY A 38 9.80 -0.85 -4.32
CA GLY A 38 10.03 0.56 -4.03
C GLY A 38 8.77 1.42 -4.08
N TYR A 39 8.99 2.73 -4.17
CA TYR A 39 7.94 3.74 -4.16
C TYR A 39 8.09 4.66 -5.36
N TYR A 40 6.96 5.03 -5.94
CA TYR A 40 6.88 5.99 -7.03
C TYR A 40 5.92 7.11 -6.64
N ASN A 41 6.45 8.33 -6.57
CA ASN A 41 5.68 9.53 -6.34
C ASN A 41 5.68 10.39 -7.61
N PRO A 42 4.55 10.47 -8.35
CA PRO A 42 4.44 11.32 -9.53
C PRO A 42 4.32 12.82 -9.21
N LEU A 43 4.12 13.20 -7.95
CA LEU A 43 3.96 14.58 -7.51
C LEU A 43 5.05 14.94 -6.47
N PRO A 44 6.31 15.17 -6.90
CA PRO A 44 7.40 15.44 -5.98
C PRO A 44 7.36 16.81 -5.30
N ASP A 45 6.52 17.77 -5.76
CA ASP A 45 6.74 19.19 -5.42
C ASP A 45 5.47 20.07 -5.28
N VAL A 46 4.34 19.49 -4.88
CA VAL A 46 3.13 20.28 -4.58
C VAL A 46 2.98 20.42 -3.06
N GLY A 47 3.37 21.59 -2.55
CA GLY A 47 3.39 21.99 -1.13
C GLY A 47 2.06 21.96 -0.36
N LEU A 48 1.07 21.19 -0.82
CA LEU A 48 -0.14 20.88 -0.07
C LEU A 48 0.03 19.53 0.61
N HIS A 49 0.78 19.55 1.71
CA HIS A 49 0.99 18.40 2.60
C HIS A 49 -0.15 18.30 3.59
N SER A 50 -1.26 17.72 3.18
CA SER A 50 -2.16 17.04 4.11
C SER A 50 -3.11 16.16 3.33
N CYS A 51 -2.69 14.91 3.12
CA CYS A 51 -3.68 13.88 3.32
C CYS A 51 -3.33 13.18 4.62
N PHE A 52 -3.89 13.70 5.71
CA PHE A 52 -3.82 13.07 7.01
C PHE A 52 -4.62 11.77 6.90
N VAL A 53 -3.95 10.69 6.51
CA VAL A 53 -4.46 9.34 6.73
C VAL A 53 -4.47 9.19 8.25
N ALA A 54 -5.59 9.57 8.87
CA ALA A 54 -5.88 9.24 10.25
C ALA A 54 -5.82 7.71 10.35
N ARG A 55 -4.65 7.19 10.71
CA ARG A 55 -4.50 5.81 11.17
C ARG A 55 -5.27 5.74 12.47
N SER A 56 -6.57 5.48 12.37
CA SER A 56 -7.36 5.00 13.49
C SER A 56 -6.64 3.76 14.00
N ARG A 57 -5.98 3.91 15.15
CA ARG A 57 -5.31 2.85 15.89
C ARG A 57 -6.31 1.70 16.07
N LYS A 58 -6.22 0.65 15.25
CA LYS A 58 -6.85 -0.62 15.59
C LYS A 58 -5.95 -1.25 16.65
N LYS A 59 -6.20 -0.89 17.92
CA LYS A 59 -5.85 -1.73 19.07
C LYS A 59 -6.56 -3.07 18.82
N LYS A 60 -5.85 -4.05 18.29
CA LYS A 60 -6.24 -5.46 18.46
C LYS A 60 -5.66 -5.89 19.81
N SER A 61 -6.38 -5.55 20.87
CA SER A 61 -6.41 -6.37 22.07
C SER A 61 -7.18 -7.64 21.71
N GLY A 62 -6.55 -8.81 21.81
CA GLY A 62 -7.23 -10.10 21.72
C GLY A 62 -6.33 -11.21 21.24
N GLU A 63 -6.36 -12.33 21.98
CA GLU A 63 -5.64 -13.61 21.83
C GLU A 63 -4.26 -13.62 22.51
N ALA A 64 -4.10 -14.07 23.76
CA ALA A 64 -4.66 -15.25 24.44
C ALA A 64 -4.38 -16.54 23.66
N GLN A 65 -3.25 -17.16 23.98
CA GLN A 65 -3.01 -18.61 24.08
C GLN A 65 -2.09 -18.72 25.32
N SER A 66 -2.44 -19.22 26.49
CA SER A 66 -3.09 -20.48 26.88
C SER A 66 -2.48 -21.69 26.18
N SER A 67 -1.26 -22.02 26.60
CA SER A 67 -0.76 -23.35 26.98
C SER A 67 0.74 -23.29 27.20
#